data_AF-A0A6A2SW33-F1
#
_entry.id   AF-A0A6A2SW33-F1
#
_cell.length_a   1.000
_cell.length_b   1.000
_cell.length_c   1.000
_cell.angle_alpha   90.00
_cell.angle_beta   90.00
_cell.angle_gamma   90.00
#
_symmetry.space_group_name_H-M   'P 1'
#
loop_
_entity.id
_entity.type
_entity.pdbx_description
1 polymer ?
#
loop_
_entity_poly.entity_id
_entity_poly.type
_entity_poly.pdbx_seq_one_letter_code
_entity_poly.pdbx_strand_id
1 'polypeptide(L)'
;MAIQGTFEGFSEIGNRQGFMETRTRANLKTFFDGKTVTEAADTYAALMTAIAHNIDSYLTLGKNISTLADSYNNAFDHLRELYPEAPELDENLAALLTEAKA
;
A
#
# COMPACT_ATOMS: atom_id res chain seq x y z
N MET A 1 19.58 13.02 -22.15
CA MET A 1 18.45 12.14 -21.78
C MET A 1 18.52 11.92 -20.29
N ALA A 2 17.62 12.53 -19.52
CA ALA A 2 17.54 12.28 -18.09
C ALA A 2 16.94 10.89 -17.90
N ILE A 3 17.72 9.96 -17.33
CA ILE A 3 17.20 8.69 -16.85
C ILE A 3 16.27 9.07 -15.70
N GLN A 4 14.97 8.95 -15.94
CA GLN A 4 13.91 9.14 -14.96
C GLN A 4 14.33 8.40 -13.68
N GLY A 5 14.56 9.16 -12.61
CA GLY A 5 15.19 8.68 -11.39
C GLY A 5 14.55 7.38 -10.94
N THR A 6 15.33 6.30 -10.97
CA THR A 6 14.89 5.02 -10.42
C THR A 6 14.60 5.30 -8.95
N PHE A 7 13.33 5.17 -8.54
CA PHE A 7 12.95 5.33 -7.14
C PHE A 7 13.90 4.48 -6.27
N GLU A 8 14.48 5.08 -5.23
CA GLU A 8 15.45 4.38 -4.38
C GLU A 8 14.87 3.04 -3.88
N GLY A 9 15.67 1.98 -3.95
CA GLY A 9 15.27 0.62 -3.58
C GLY A 9 14.59 -0.21 -4.68
N PHE A 10 14.15 0.39 -5.81
CA PHE A 10 13.58 -0.39 -6.91
C PHE A 10 14.62 -1.15 -7.74
N SER A 11 15.91 -0.79 -7.64
CA SER A 11 17.03 -1.56 -8.21
C SER A 11 17.19 -2.95 -7.58
N GLU A 12 16.58 -3.18 -6.41
CA GLU A 12 16.64 -4.46 -5.70
C GLU A 12 15.52 -5.44 -6.10
N ILE A 13 14.57 -5.02 -6.94
CA ILE A 13 13.45 -5.85 -7.38
C ILE A 13 13.99 -7.08 -8.12
N GLY A 14 13.65 -8.28 -7.62
CA GLY A 14 14.10 -9.56 -8.17
C GLY A 14 15.47 -10.04 -7.69
N ASN A 15 16.27 -9.16 -7.07
CA ASN A 15 17.59 -9.51 -6.53
C ASN A 15 17.56 -9.87 -5.03
N ARG A 16 16.46 -9.55 -4.34
CA ARG A 16 16.33 -9.73 -2.90
C ARG A 16 15.08 -10.54 -2.55
N GLN A 17 15.27 -11.72 -1.99
CA GLN A 17 14.18 -12.50 -1.40
C GLN A 17 13.52 -11.70 -0.26
N GLY A 18 12.19 -11.66 -0.23
CA GLY A 18 11.42 -10.94 0.79
C GLY A 18 11.25 -9.44 0.50
N PHE A 19 11.63 -8.96 -0.68
CA PHE A 19 11.49 -7.55 -1.06
C PHE A 19 10.04 -7.10 -1.03
N MET A 20 9.13 -7.86 -1.64
CA MET A 20 7.71 -7.50 -1.71
C MET A 20 7.09 -7.51 -0.31
N GLU A 21 7.32 -8.54 0.48
CA GLU A 21 6.79 -8.62 1.85
C GLU A 21 7.28 -7.45 2.71
N THR A 22 8.59 -7.17 2.69
CA THR A 22 9.19 -6.07 3.46
C THR A 22 8.57 -4.73 3.07
N ARG A 23 8.43 -4.49 1.77
CA ARG A 23 7.83 -3.27 1.24
C ARG A 23 6.35 -3.15 1.60
N THR A 24 5.59 -4.23 1.49
CA THR A 24 4.17 -4.27 1.88
C THR A 24 4.00 -3.91 3.36
N ARG A 25 4.82 -4.47 4.24
CA ARG A 25 4.79 -4.12 5.68
C ARG A 25 5.09 -2.64 5.93
N ALA A 26 6.11 -2.09 5.27
CA ALA A 26 6.45 -0.67 5.38
C ALA A 26 5.30 0.22 4.88
N ASN A 27 4.70 -0.12 3.73
CA ASN A 27 3.58 0.60 3.16
C ASN A 27 2.34 0.54 4.06
N LEU A 28 2.00 -0.61 4.62
CA LEU A 28 0.87 -0.76 5.54
C LEU A 28 1.10 0.04 6.82
N LYS A 29 2.33 0.08 7.35
CA LYS A 29 2.67 0.93 8.50
C LYS A 29 2.39 2.40 8.20
N THR A 30 2.82 2.90 7.04
CA THR A 30 2.55 4.28 6.61
C THR A 30 1.06 4.50 6.34
N PHE A 31 0.39 3.53 5.70
CA PHE A 31 -1.02 3.63 5.38
C PHE A 31 -1.89 3.77 6.62
N PHE A 32 -1.59 3.02 7.69
CA PHE A 32 -2.36 3.07 8.94
C PHE A 32 -1.90 4.16 9.92
N ASP A 33 -0.90 4.96 9.57
CA ASP A 33 -0.45 6.04 10.45
C ASP A 33 -1.58 7.04 10.70
N GLY A 34 -1.86 7.31 11.98
CA GLY A 34 -2.98 8.16 12.41
C GLY A 34 -4.39 7.57 12.22
N LYS A 35 -4.53 6.30 11.82
CA LYS A 35 -5.84 5.64 11.61
C LYS A 35 -6.14 4.61 12.70
N THR A 36 -7.40 4.50 13.10
CA THR A 36 -7.88 3.38 13.92
C THR A 36 -8.03 2.15 13.05
N VAL A 37 -7.29 1.08 13.33
CA VAL A 37 -7.33 -0.17 12.56
C VAL A 37 -8.54 -1.01 12.98
N THR A 38 -9.46 -1.25 12.04
CA THR A 38 -10.59 -2.18 12.22
C THR A 38 -10.17 -3.63 11.98
N GLU A 39 -10.94 -4.60 12.48
CA GLU A 39 -10.69 -6.03 12.27
C GLU A 39 -10.69 -6.42 10.78
N ALA A 40 -11.60 -5.84 10.00
CA ALA A 40 -11.64 -6.04 8.54
C ALA A 40 -10.35 -5.52 7.88
N ALA A 41 -9.87 -4.34 8.30
CA ALA A 41 -8.64 -3.77 7.78
C ALA A 41 -7.40 -4.59 8.14
N ASP A 42 -7.33 -5.09 9.37
CA ASP A 42 -6.26 -5.99 9.82
C ASP A 42 -6.23 -7.27 8.99
N THR A 43 -7.41 -7.84 8.70
CA THR A 43 -7.55 -9.02 7.84
C THR A 43 -7.00 -8.76 6.44
N TYR A 44 -7.38 -7.65 5.79
CA TYR A 44 -6.84 -7.31 4.46
C TYR A 44 -5.33 -7.03 4.49
N ALA A 45 -4.83 -6.36 5.53
CA ALA A 45 -3.40 -6.12 5.71
C ALA A 45 -2.59 -7.42 5.87
N ALA A 46 -3.13 -8.39 6.62
CA ALA A 46 -2.55 -9.73 6.76
C ALA A 46 -2.55 -10.49 5.43
N LEU A 47 -3.65 -10.46 4.68
CA LEU A 47 -3.75 -11.06 3.35
C LEU A 47 -2.72 -10.45 2.39
N MET A 48 -2.62 -9.12 2.32
CA MET A 48 -1.63 -8.44 1.48
C MET A 48 -0.20 -8.89 1.82
N THR A 49 0.12 -9.02 3.11
CA THR A 49 1.44 -9.48 3.56
C THR A 49 1.72 -10.92 3.14
N ALA A 50 0.75 -11.82 3.29
CA ALA A 50 0.88 -13.23 2.88
C ALA A 50 1.01 -13.37 1.36
N ILE A 51 0.26 -12.58 0.59
CA ILE A 51 0.34 -12.58 -0.87
C ILE A 51 1.71 -12.05 -1.31
N ALA A 52 2.21 -10.97 -0.70
CA ALA A 52 3.53 -10.42 -0.99
C ALA A 52 4.66 -11.44 -0.72
N HIS A 53 4.58 -12.18 0.39
CA HIS A 53 5.49 -13.30 0.68
C HIS A 53 5.47 -14.37 -0.40
N ASN A 54 4.27 -14.73 -0.90
CA ASN A 54 4.12 -15.70 -1.98
C ASN A 54 4.66 -15.18 -3.31
N ILE A 55 4.49 -13.88 -3.60
CA ILE A 55 5.09 -13.23 -4.77
C ILE A 55 6.61 -13.36 -4.72
N ASP A 56 7.24 -13.04 -3.58
CA ASP A 56 8.69 -13.19 -3.41
C ASP A 56 9.15 -14.64 -3.68
N SER A 57 8.40 -15.62 -3.16
CA SER A 57 8.68 -17.04 -3.40
C SER A 57 8.53 -17.44 -4.87
N TYR A 58 7.51 -16.94 -5.57
CA TYR A 58 7.28 -17.25 -6.98
C TYR A 58 8.32 -16.61 -7.89
N LEU A 59 8.71 -15.35 -7.61
CA LEU A 59 9.78 -14.68 -8.34
C LEU A 59 11.10 -15.43 -8.23
N THR A 60 11.44 -15.93 -7.02
CA THR A 60 12.64 -16.75 -6.79
C THR A 60 12.62 -18.04 -7.64
N LEU A 61 11.44 -18.61 -7.87
CA LEU A 61 11.25 -19.81 -8.68
C LEU A 61 11.06 -19.51 -10.18
N GLY A 62 11.14 -18.25 -10.62
CA GLY A 62 10.87 -17.85 -12.01
C GLY A 62 9.42 -18.12 -12.46
N LYS A 63 8.47 -18.18 -11.52
CA LYS A 63 7.05 -18.45 -11.80
C LYS A 63 6.29 -17.16 -12.10
N ASN A 64 5.20 -17.30 -12.86
CA ASN A 64 4.27 -16.20 -13.13
C ASN A 64 3.51 -15.80 -11.84
N ILE A 65 3.48 -14.49 -11.55
CA ILE A 65 2.86 -13.91 -10.36
C ILE A 65 1.52 -13.21 -10.63
N SER A 66 0.98 -13.22 -11.85
CA SER A 66 -0.16 -12.38 -12.25
C SER A 66 -1.37 -12.53 -11.33
N THR A 67 -1.78 -13.77 -11.05
CA THR A 67 -2.91 -14.04 -10.14
C THR A 67 -2.65 -13.56 -8.71
N LEU A 68 -1.39 -13.64 -8.25
CA LEU A 68 -1.01 -13.12 -6.93
C LEU A 68 -1.04 -11.60 -6.93
N ALA A 69 -0.57 -10.95 -8.00
CA ALA A 69 -0.61 -9.51 -8.16
C ALA A 69 -2.06 -8.98 -8.22
N ASP A 70 -2.95 -9.66 -8.94
CA ASP A 70 -4.37 -9.32 -8.99
C ASP A 70 -5.02 -9.45 -7.61
N SER A 71 -4.71 -10.53 -6.88
CA SER A 71 -5.21 -10.74 -5.51
C SER A 71 -4.69 -9.68 -4.53
N TYR A 72 -3.43 -9.28 -4.69
CA TYR A 72 -2.82 -8.21 -3.88
C TYR A 72 -3.53 -6.88 -4.12
N ASN A 73 -3.77 -6.52 -5.38
CA ASN A 73 -4.45 -5.28 -5.75
C ASN A 73 -5.89 -5.27 -5.23
N ASN A 74 -6.63 -6.37 -5.38
CA ASN A 74 -7.99 -6.48 -4.86
C ASN A 74 -8.05 -6.26 -3.33
N ALA A 75 -7.14 -6.87 -2.57
CA ALA A 75 -7.06 -6.64 -1.12
C ALA A 75 -6.72 -5.19 -0.78
N PHE A 76 -5.86 -4.55 -1.57
CA PHE A 76 -5.52 -3.14 -1.38
C PHE A 76 -6.67 -2.19 -1.72
N ASP A 77 -7.45 -2.49 -2.76
CA ASP A 77 -8.62 -1.70 -3.13
C ASP A 77 -9.67 -1.72 -2.01
N HIS A 78 -9.96 -2.90 -1.43
CA HIS A 78 -10.83 -2.99 -0.26
C HIS A 78 -10.29 -2.21 0.95
N LEU A 79 -8.97 -2.20 1.16
CA LEU A 79 -8.35 -1.39 2.19
C LEU A 79 -8.57 0.11 1.94
N ARG A 80 -8.46 0.57 0.69
CA ARG A 80 -8.72 1.97 0.30
C ARG A 80 -10.19 2.34 0.42
N GLU A 81 -11.12 1.42 0.17
CA GLU A 81 -12.56 1.63 0.39
C GLU A 81 -12.89 1.83 1.87
N LEU A 82 -12.23 1.08 2.77
CA LEU A 82 -12.40 1.23 4.21
C LEU A 82 -11.80 2.52 4.78
N TYR A 83 -10.73 3.03 4.16
CA TYR A 83 -10.09 4.29 4.53
C TYR A 83 -9.95 5.19 3.30
N PRO A 84 -11.06 5.77 2.84
CA PRO A 84 -11.01 6.67 1.70
C PRO A 84 -10.04 7.82 2.00
N GLU A 85 -9.24 8.19 1.00
CA GLU A 85 -8.43 9.40 1.09
C GLU A 85 -9.38 10.57 1.34
N ALA A 86 -9.09 11.36 2.38
CA ALA A 86 -9.91 12.53 2.67
C ALA A 86 -9.90 13.44 1.45
N PRO A 87 -11.06 13.96 1.01
CA PRO A 87 -11.06 14.92 -0.08
C PRO A 87 -10.18 16.11 0.31
N GLU A 88 -9.31 16.54 -0.61
CA GLU A 88 -8.59 17.79 -0.44
C GLU A 88 -9.61 18.91 -0.33
N LEU A 89 -9.65 19.57 0.82
CA LEU A 89 -10.50 20.73 1.04
C LEU A 89 -9.76 21.95 0.46
N ASP A 90 -10.45 22.71 -0.40
CA ASP A 90 -9.98 24.04 -0.80
C ASP A 90 -9.74 24.91 0.45
N GLU A 91 -8.71 25.76 0.41
CA GLU A 91 -8.29 26.59 1.55
C GLU A 91 -9.44 27.43 2.13
N ASN A 92 -10.35 27.91 1.27
CA ASN A 92 -11.51 28.69 1.71
C ASN A 92 -12.52 27.81 2.46
N LEU A 93 -12.71 26.55 2.05
CA LEU A 93 -13.61 25.62 2.73
C LEU A 93 -13.04 25.18 4.09
N ALA A 94 -11.71 25.01 4.16
CA ALA A 94 -11.02 24.73 5.42
C ALA A 94 -11.15 25.90 6.42
N ALA A 95 -11.04 27.15 5.95
CA ALA A 95 -11.24 28.35 6.75
C ALA A 95 -12.69 28.43 7.29
N LEU A 96 -13.70 28.23 6.43
CA LEU A 96 -15.11 28.26 6.84
C LEU A 96 -15.47 27.17 7.87
N LEU A 97 -14.91 25.96 7.73
CA LEU A 97 -15.11 24.88 8.71
C LEU A 97 -14.43 25.16 10.05
N THR A 98 -13.34 25.95 10.04
CA THR A 98 -12.64 26.37 11.25
C THR A 98 -13.42 27.45 11.99
N GLU A 99 -13.94 28.45 11.27
CA GLU A 99 -14.82 29.48 11.83
C GLU A 99 -16.13 28.89 12.38
N ALA A 100 -16.74 27.92 11.70
CA ALA A 100 -17.98 27.29 12.14
C ALA A 100 -17.84 26.41 13.40
N LYS A 101 -16.60 26.05 13.78
CA LYS A 101 -16.30 25.29 15.00
C LYS A 101 -15.90 26.17 16.19
N ALA A 102 -15.68 27.47 15.97
CA ALA A 102 -15.34 28.46 16.99
C ALA A 102 -16.60 29.03 17.66
#